data_AF-A0A2X1ADK2-F1
#
_entry.id   AF-A0A2X1ADK2-F1
#
_cell.length_a   1.000
_cell.length_b   1.000
_cell.length_c   1.000
_cell.angle_alpha   90.00
_cell.angle_beta   90.00
_cell.angle_gamma   90.00
#
_symmetry.space_group_name_H-M   'P 1'
#
loop_
_entity.id
_entity.type
_entity.pdbx_description
1 polymer ?
#
loop_
_entity_poly.entity_id
_entity_poly.type
_entity_poly.pdbx_seq_one_letter_code
_entity_poly.pdbx_strand_id
1 'polypeptide(L)'
;MNDIQSKSVDLYLHQQGLDTSTPSGRMMFQMLGVFAEFERAMIRERIMAGLRRTTKKSGRKPMPDDRVEAIRKSLLDGLGIRATARLHRASPMTVTTIKRSMETVGEDRLESVAA
;
A
#
# COMPACT_ATOMS: atom_id res chain seq x y z
N MET A 1 7.36 -21.40 14.10
CA MET A 1 8.04 -22.46 14.90
C MET A 1 8.39 -21.96 16.30
N ASN A 2 8.89 -20.73 16.44
CA ASN A 2 9.24 -20.12 17.72
C ASN A 2 8.13 -20.17 18.78
N ASP A 3 6.86 -20.00 18.40
CA ASP A 3 5.75 -19.97 19.36
C ASP A 3 5.41 -21.34 19.99
N ILE A 4 5.66 -22.44 19.27
CA ILE A 4 5.39 -23.80 19.76
C ILE A 4 6.59 -24.30 20.58
N GLN A 5 7.80 -24.06 20.07
CA GLN A 5 9.05 -24.42 20.76
C GLN A 5 9.28 -23.61 22.03
N SER A 6 8.89 -22.33 22.06
CA SER A 6 8.96 -21.49 23.27
C SER A 6 8.06 -21.98 24.41
N LYS A 7 7.06 -22.80 24.09
CA LYS A 7 6.18 -23.46 25.08
C LYS A 7 6.63 -24.89 25.41
N SER A 8 7.77 -25.33 24.88
CA SER A 8 8.29 -26.70 25.04
C SER A 8 7.29 -27.79 24.63
N VAL A 9 6.53 -27.53 23.56
CA VAL A 9 5.56 -28.47 22.98
C VAL A 9 6.09 -28.98 21.64
N ASP A 10 5.82 -30.25 21.32
CA ASP A 10 6.07 -30.85 20.02
C ASP A 10 4.79 -31.05 19.22
N LEU A 11 4.91 -31.11 17.89
CA LEU A 11 3.84 -31.36 16.95
C LEU A 11 3.97 -32.75 16.35
N TYR A 12 2.89 -33.51 16.43
CA TYR A 12 2.73 -34.78 15.74
C TYR A 12 1.61 -34.69 14.70
N LEU A 13 1.97 -34.88 13.43
CA LEU A 13 1.06 -34.88 12.29
C LEU A 13 0.80 -36.34 11.88
N HIS A 14 -0.36 -36.87 12.29
CA HIS A 14 -0.68 -38.29 12.12
C HIS A 14 -0.74 -38.72 10.64
N GLN A 15 -1.38 -37.93 9.77
CA GLN A 15 -1.54 -38.29 8.36
C GLN A 15 -0.22 -38.31 7.58
N GLN A 16 0.68 -37.37 7.91
CA GLN A 16 1.98 -37.23 7.25
C GLN A 16 3.08 -38.03 7.98
N GLY A 17 2.75 -38.66 9.12
CA GLY A 17 3.71 -39.37 9.96
C GLY A 17 4.85 -38.49 10.48
N LEU A 18 4.62 -37.18 10.65
CA LEU A 18 5.66 -36.23 11.00
C LEU A 18 5.66 -35.91 12.49
N ASP A 19 6.77 -36.19 13.16
CA ASP A 19 6.97 -35.98 14.59
C ASP A 19 8.12 -35.01 14.87
N THR A 20 7.81 -33.80 15.34
CA THR A 20 8.84 -32.80 15.67
C THR A 20 9.56 -33.06 16.99
N SER A 21 9.20 -34.08 17.76
CA SER A 21 10.01 -34.51 18.91
C SER A 21 11.37 -35.09 18.46
N THR A 22 11.43 -35.61 17.24
CA THR A 22 12.64 -36.17 16.64
C THR A 22 13.48 -35.09 15.93
N PRO A 23 14.83 -35.20 15.94
CA PRO A 23 15.69 -34.27 15.19
C PRO A 23 15.35 -34.22 13.69
N SER A 24 15.04 -35.38 13.09
CA SER A 24 14.65 -35.49 11.68
C SER A 24 13.33 -34.78 11.39
N GLY A 25 12.29 -34.98 12.22
CA GLY A 25 11.01 -34.32 12.03
C GLY A 25 11.07 -32.80 12.25
N ARG A 26 11.93 -32.30 13.15
CA ARG A 26 12.21 -30.85 13.25
C ARG A 26 12.82 -30.30 11.97
N MET A 27 13.83 -30.96 11.42
CA MET A 27 14.46 -30.55 10.17
C MET A 27 13.45 -30.54 9.02
N MET A 28 12.66 -31.60 8.86
CA MET A 28 11.65 -31.69 7.81
C MET A 28 10.58 -30.58 7.97
N PHE A 29 10.14 -30.31 9.20
CA PHE A 29 9.19 -29.24 9.47
C PHE A 29 9.77 -27.85 9.15
N GLN A 30 11.06 -27.62 9.45
CA GLN A 30 11.76 -26.39 9.07
C GLN A 30 11.85 -26.25 7.55
N MET A 31 12.18 -27.32 6.83
CA MET A 31 12.20 -27.34 5.36
C MET A 31 10.82 -27.01 4.76
N LEU A 32 9.73 -27.51 5.34
CA LEU A 32 8.38 -27.13 4.94
C LEU A 32 8.13 -25.62 5.12
N GLY A 33 8.66 -25.02 6.19
CA GLY A 33 8.65 -23.56 6.37
C GLY A 33 9.37 -22.82 5.25
N VAL A 34 10.57 -23.29 4.86
CA VAL A 34 11.33 -22.71 3.74
C VAL A 34 10.54 -22.82 2.42
N PHE A 35 9.90 -23.96 2.16
CA PHE A 35 9.05 -24.11 0.98
C PHE A 35 7.84 -23.19 0.99
N ALA A 36 7.18 -23.02 2.14
CA ALA A 36 6.06 -22.10 2.25
C ALA A 36 6.47 -20.64 1.95
N GLU A 37 7.66 -20.22 2.39
CA GLU A 37 8.20 -18.90 2.06
C GLU A 37 8.52 -18.76 0.56
N PHE A 38 9.15 -19.79 -0.02
CA PHE A 38 9.45 -19.83 -1.45
C PHE A 38 8.19 -19.75 -2.31
N GLU A 39 7.16 -20.53 -2.01
CA GLU A 39 5.89 -20.50 -2.74
C GLU A 39 5.22 -19.13 -2.65
N ARG A 40 5.24 -18.51 -1.47
CA ARG A 40 4.69 -17.16 -1.28
C ARG A 40 5.46 -16.12 -2.08
N ALA A 41 6.79 -16.24 -2.15
CA ALA A 41 7.64 -15.37 -2.96
C ALA A 41 7.33 -15.53 -4.46
N MET A 42 7.21 -16.77 -4.95
CA MET A 42 6.87 -17.09 -6.33
C MET A 42 5.49 -16.54 -6.74
N ILE A 43 4.47 -16.67 -5.88
CA ILE A 43 3.15 -16.09 -6.12
C ILE A 43 3.24 -14.56 -6.23
N ARG A 44 3.95 -13.91 -5.30
CA ARG A 44 4.15 -12.46 -5.32
C ARG A 44 4.83 -12.01 -6.60
N GLU A 45 5.89 -12.70 -7.01
CA GLU A 45 6.62 -12.38 -8.23
C GLU A 45 5.71 -12.44 -9.46
N ARG A 46 4.88 -13.50 -9.56
CA ARG A 46 3.92 -13.65 -10.65
C ARG A 46 2.88 -12.52 -10.68
N ILE A 47 2.38 -12.12 -9.53
CA ILE A 47 1.45 -10.98 -9.41
C ILE A 47 2.12 -9.68 -9.86
N MET A 48 3.36 -9.44 -9.42
CA MET A 48 4.12 -8.25 -9.80
C MET A 48 4.45 -8.23 -11.30
N ALA A 49 4.78 -9.38 -11.89
CA ALA A 49 4.95 -9.50 -13.33
C ALA A 49 3.66 -9.18 -14.10
N GLY A 50 2.50 -9.60 -13.58
CA GLY A 50 1.19 -9.21 -14.12
C GLY A 50 0.93 -7.70 -14.01
N LEU A 51 1.19 -7.12 -12.84
CA LEU A 51 1.04 -5.67 -12.61
C LEU A 51 1.96 -4.84 -13.52
N ARG A 52 3.21 -5.25 -13.74
CA ARG A 52 4.13 -4.56 -14.66
C ARG A 52 3.66 -4.56 -16.12
N ARG A 53 2.90 -5.57 -16.54
CA ARG A 53 2.37 -5.66 -17.90
C ARG A 53 1.12 -4.80 -18.11
N THR A 54 0.44 -4.37 -17.05
CA THR A 54 -0.76 -3.55 -17.20
C THR A 54 -0.43 -2.07 -17.27
N THR A 55 -1.14 -1.34 -18.14
CA THR A 55 -1.13 0.12 -18.19
C THR A 55 -2.19 0.73 -17.27
N LYS A 56 -3.05 -0.11 -16.67
CA LYS A 56 -4.12 0.33 -15.79
C LYS A 56 -3.56 0.79 -14.46
N LYS A 57 -3.82 2.04 -14.09
CA LYS A 57 -3.49 2.57 -12.76
C LYS A 57 -4.30 1.82 -11.70
N SER A 58 -3.61 1.23 -10.74
CA SER A 58 -4.19 0.61 -9.55
C SER A 58 -4.35 1.65 -8.42
N GLY A 59 -5.10 1.31 -7.38
CA GLY A 59 -5.35 2.19 -6.23
C GLY A 59 -6.72 2.87 -6.28
N ARG A 60 -6.92 3.81 -5.34
CA ARG A 60 -8.18 4.55 -5.21
C ARG A 60 -8.38 5.45 -6.43
N LYS A 61 -9.57 5.38 -7.05
CA LYS A 61 -9.93 6.30 -8.13
C LYS A 61 -9.75 7.75 -7.65
N PRO A 62 -9.03 8.60 -8.40
CA PRO A 62 -8.86 10.00 -8.02
C PRO A 62 -10.22 10.70 -7.96
N MET A 63 -10.24 11.81 -7.23
CA MET A 63 -11.39 12.71 -7.23
C MET A 63 -11.64 13.20 -8.66
N PRO A 64 -12.91 13.31 -9.10
CA PRO A 64 -13.25 13.86 -10.42
C PRO A 64 -12.62 15.24 -10.65
N ASP A 65 -12.10 15.48 -11.84
CA ASP A 65 -11.32 16.69 -12.17
C ASP A 65 -12.14 17.97 -12.04
N ASP A 66 -13.43 17.92 -12.39
CA ASP A 66 -14.41 18.99 -12.22
C ASP A 66 -14.53 19.44 -10.74
N ARG A 67 -14.56 18.47 -9.82
CA ARG A 67 -14.61 18.75 -8.39
C ARG A 67 -13.30 19.32 -7.87
N VAL A 68 -12.16 18.81 -8.36
CA VAL A 68 -10.86 19.34 -7.97
C VAL A 68 -10.74 20.79 -8.44
N GLU A 69 -11.17 21.09 -9.67
CA GLU A 69 -11.13 22.44 -10.22
C GLU A 69 -12.06 23.41 -9.49
N ALA A 70 -13.27 22.96 -9.10
CA ALA A 70 -14.16 23.75 -8.26
C ALA A 70 -13.53 24.11 -6.90
N ILE A 71 -12.79 23.18 -6.29
CA ILE A 71 -12.04 23.43 -5.04
C ILE A 71 -10.90 24.42 -5.28
N ARG A 72 -10.14 24.28 -6.37
CA ARG A 72 -9.06 25.23 -6.73
C ARG A 72 -9.60 26.63 -6.91
N LYS A 73 -10.71 26.78 -7.65
CA LYS A 73 -11.37 28.06 -7.88
C LYS A 73 -11.78 28.72 -6.56
N SER A 74 -12.44 27.98 -5.66
CA SER A 74 -12.82 28.53 -4.35
C SER A 74 -11.62 28.97 -3.51
N LEU A 75 -10.48 28.27 -3.60
CA LEU A 75 -9.25 28.70 -2.92
C LEU A 75 -8.66 29.98 -3.54
N LEU A 76 -8.71 30.12 -4.86
CA LEU A 76 -8.28 31.33 -5.59
C LEU A 76 -9.18 32.52 -5.31
N ASP A 77 -10.49 32.28 -5.18
CA ASP A 77 -11.49 33.28 -4.78
C ASP A 77 -11.32 33.74 -3.30
N GLY A 78 -10.31 33.22 -2.59
CA GLY A 78 -9.95 33.64 -1.24
C GLY A 78 -10.66 32.89 -0.12
N LEU A 79 -11.44 31.83 -0.41
CA LEU A 79 -12.06 31.04 0.65
C LEU A 79 -11.02 30.25 1.44
N GLY A 80 -11.14 30.30 2.77
CA GLY A 80 -10.28 29.52 3.67
C GLY A 80 -10.53 28.00 3.57
N ILE A 81 -9.49 27.21 3.85
CA ILE A 81 -9.48 25.73 3.72
C ILE A 81 -10.72 25.06 4.33
N ARG A 82 -11.11 25.44 5.55
CA ARG A 82 -12.26 24.84 6.25
C ARG A 82 -13.60 25.22 5.62
N ALA A 83 -13.72 26.44 5.10
CA ALA A 83 -14.93 26.91 4.41
C ALA A 83 -15.10 26.18 3.07
N THR A 84 -14.02 26.08 2.29
CA THR A 84 -13.96 25.35 1.02
C THR A 84 -14.27 23.86 1.20
N ALA A 85 -13.72 23.23 2.24
CA ALA A 85 -14.00 21.82 2.56
C ALA A 85 -15.48 21.57 2.83
N ARG A 86 -16.13 22.44 3.61
CA ARG A 86 -17.57 22.33 3.91
C ARG A 86 -18.41 22.53 2.65
N LEU A 87 -18.06 23.53 1.83
CA LEU A 87 -18.77 23.87 0.59
C LEU A 87 -18.77 22.69 -0.40
N HIS A 88 -17.59 22.11 -0.64
CA HIS A 88 -17.40 21.02 -1.61
C HIS A 88 -17.58 19.61 -1.02
N ARG A 89 -18.03 19.52 0.23
CA ARG A 89 -18.19 18.26 0.99
C ARG A 89 -16.94 17.38 0.90
N ALA A 90 -15.77 18.01 1.02
CA ALA A 90 -14.46 17.35 1.02
C ALA A 90 -13.87 17.36 2.43
N SER A 91 -12.95 16.44 2.72
CA SER A 91 -12.17 16.52 3.96
C SER A 91 -11.29 17.77 3.93
N PRO A 92 -11.10 18.47 5.07
CA PRO A 92 -10.13 19.56 5.17
C PRO A 92 -8.75 19.14 4.67
N MET A 93 -8.34 17.89 4.91
CA MET A 93 -7.06 17.37 4.43
C MET A 93 -6.99 17.34 2.90
N THR A 94 -8.07 16.94 2.22
CA THR A 94 -8.13 16.94 0.75
C THR A 94 -7.92 18.35 0.19
N VAL A 95 -8.56 19.35 0.80
CA VAL A 95 -8.41 20.76 0.39
C VAL A 95 -6.99 21.26 0.67
N THR A 96 -6.40 20.92 1.82
CA THR A 96 -5.00 21.25 2.13
C THR A 96 -4.03 20.61 1.14
N THR A 97 -4.23 19.35 0.77
CA THR A 97 -3.41 18.65 -0.24
C THR A 97 -3.53 19.32 -1.61
N ILE A 98 -4.75 19.68 -2.02
CA ILE A 98 -4.97 20.41 -3.29
C ILE A 98 -4.28 21.77 -3.24
N LYS A 99 -4.42 22.54 -2.15
CA LYS A 99 -3.73 23.83 -1.98
C LYS A 99 -2.21 23.68 -2.11
N ARG A 100 -1.61 22.72 -1.42
CA ARG A 100 -0.16 22.44 -1.51
C ARG A 100 0.26 22.11 -2.95
N SER A 101 -0.54 21.30 -3.65
CA SER A 101 -0.23 20.96 -5.04
C SER A 101 -0.29 22.18 -5.98
N MET A 102 -1.09 23.21 -5.66
CA MET A 102 -1.12 24.46 -6.43
C MET A 102 0.14 25.29 -6.23
N GLU A 103 0.68 25.32 -5.00
CA GLU A 103 1.92 26.03 -4.66
C GLU A 103 3.12 25.41 -5.38
N THR A 104 3.26 24.07 -5.36
CA THR A 104 4.33 23.36 -6.07
C THR A 104 4.30 23.58 -7.59
N VAL A 105 3.11 23.55 -8.21
CA VAL A 105 2.98 23.80 -9.66
C VAL A 105 3.29 25.26 -10.04
N GLY A 106 3.04 26.20 -9.13
CA GLY A 106 3.41 27.60 -9.32
C GLY A 106 4.92 27.80 -9.31
N GLU A 107 5.62 27.13 -8.39
CA GLU A 107 7.07 27.19 -8.23
C GLU A 107 7.81 26.58 -9.44
N ASP A 108 7.42 25.36 -9.86
CA ASP A 108 7.96 24.70 -11.07
C ASP A 108 7.79 25.55 -12.33
N ARG A 109 6.67 26.26 -12.46
CA ARG A 109 6.42 27.13 -13.62
C ARG A 109 7.35 28.34 -13.64
N LEU A 110 7.61 28.95 -12.48
CA LEU A 110 8.52 30.09 -12.37
C LEU A 110 9.97 29.68 -12.68
N GLU A 111 10.40 28.50 -12.24
CA GLU A 111 11.73 27.97 -12.56
C GLU A 111 11.89 27.67 -14.07
N SER A 112 10.86 27.12 -14.72
CA SER A 112 10.91 26.79 -16.16
C SER A 112 10.97 27.99 -17.10
N VAL A 113 10.49 29.17 -16.67
CA VAL A 113 10.49 30.41 -17.46
C VAL A 113 11.80 31.21 -17.27
N ALA A 114 12.54 30.93 -16.19
CA ALA A 114 13.80 31.60 -15.87
C ALA A 114 15.04 30.91 -16.49
N ALA A 115 14.89 29.73 -17.10
CA ALA A 115 15.92 28.96 -17.79
C ALA A 115 15.89 29.19 -19.32
#